data_AF-A0A7C5PSY7-F1
#
_entry.id   AF-A0A7C5PSY7-F1
#
_cell.length_a   1.000
_cell.length_b   1.000
_cell.length_c   1.000
_cell.angle_alpha   90.00
_cell.angle_beta   90.00
_cell.angle_gamma   90.00
#
_symmetry.space_group_name_H-M   'P 1'
#
loop_
_entity.id
_entity.type
_entity.pdbx_description
1 polymer ?
#
loop_
_entity_poly.entity_id
_entity_poly.type
_entity_poly.pdbx_seq_one_letter_code
_entity_poly.pdbx_strand_id
1 'polypeptide(L)'
;MLGLLALLQESAGHAGGGFNPLDPHQWGTAFWTWVIFLAALPLMIKFVFGPIARALDSLDQKVQKDAREAERAREEAEKARAEIQKELEGLKAREEAMLAEARAKADALARELQEKAKADAERRLERARAAIEQEKRKALSEIRAEVVDLTIRAAGKVLEKDVDDKVHRSFVEGLVGEAGPEG
;
A
#
# COMPACT_ATOMS: atom_id res chain seq x y z
N MET A 1 -77.40 -14.39 -65.62
CA MET A 1 -77.11 -14.83 -64.23
C MET A 1 -77.00 -13.59 -63.33
N LEU A 2 -78.06 -12.78 -63.34
CA LEU A 2 -78.14 -11.42 -62.78
C LEU A 2 -78.83 -11.39 -61.40
N GLY A 3 -79.12 -12.56 -60.82
CA GLY A 3 -79.86 -12.68 -59.55
C GLY A 3 -78.99 -12.72 -58.29
N LEU A 4 -77.68 -12.95 -58.41
CA LEU A 4 -76.81 -13.14 -57.23
C LEU A 4 -76.19 -11.83 -56.70
N LEU A 5 -76.18 -10.76 -57.50
CA LEU A 5 -75.69 -9.45 -57.05
C LEU A 5 -76.77 -8.60 -56.35
N ALA A 6 -78.06 -8.95 -56.49
CA ALA A 6 -79.16 -8.28 -55.81
C ALA A 6 -79.26 -8.67 -54.33
N LEU A 7 -78.81 -9.88 -53.97
CA LEU A 7 -78.92 -10.40 -52.60
C LEU A 7 -77.89 -9.81 -51.63
N LEU A 8 -76.87 -9.09 -52.13
CA LEU A 8 -75.84 -8.45 -51.30
C LEU A 8 -76.09 -6.96 -51.06
N GLN A 9 -77.16 -6.40 -51.64
CA GLN A 9 -77.57 -5.00 -51.45
C GLN A 9 -78.83 -4.86 -50.57
N GLU A 10 -79.48 -5.96 -50.21
CA GLU A 10 -80.76 -5.95 -49.45
C GLU A 10 -80.60 -5.85 -47.92
N SER A 11 -79.36 -5.80 -47.39
CA SER A 11 -79.11 -5.42 -45.99
C SER A 11 -78.65 -3.96 -45.83
N ALA A 12 -78.53 -3.21 -46.92
CA ALA A 12 -78.24 -1.78 -46.91
C ALA A 12 -79.53 -0.96 -47.06
N GLY A 13 -80.44 -1.12 -46.10
CA GLY A 13 -81.76 -0.50 -46.12
C GLY A 13 -82.33 -0.25 -44.72
N HIS A 14 -81.48 0.17 -43.77
CA HIS A 14 -81.97 0.71 -42.50
C HIS A 14 -81.50 2.15 -42.33
N ALA A 15 -82.49 3.03 -42.21
CA ALA A 15 -82.39 4.36 -41.64
C ALA A 15 -81.49 5.37 -42.38
N GLY A 16 -81.80 5.62 -43.65
CA GLY A 16 -81.60 6.94 -44.27
C GLY A 16 -82.66 7.96 -43.82
N GLY A 17 -83.03 7.95 -42.53
CA GLY A 17 -83.92 8.95 -41.94
C GLY A 17 -83.10 10.13 -41.48
N GLY A 18 -82.95 11.14 -42.33
CA GLY A 18 -82.43 12.43 -41.90
C GLY A 18 -83.25 12.93 -40.71
N PHE A 19 -82.57 13.39 -39.65
CA PHE A 19 -83.21 13.99 -38.48
C PHE A 19 -84.12 15.13 -38.94
N ASN A 20 -85.42 14.88 -39.00
CA ASN A 20 -86.44 15.85 -39.38
C ASN A 20 -87.20 16.24 -38.11
N PRO A 21 -86.83 17.34 -37.44
CA PRO A 21 -87.42 17.75 -36.15
C PRO A 21 -88.92 18.11 -36.24
N LEU A 22 -89.51 18.10 -37.44
CA LEU A 22 -90.89 18.48 -37.73
C LEU A 22 -91.82 17.28 -37.98
N ASP A 23 -91.32 16.04 -38.00
CA ASP A 23 -92.16 14.83 -38.16
C ASP A 23 -92.64 14.31 -36.77
N PRO A 24 -93.96 14.31 -36.47
CA PRO A 24 -94.49 13.94 -35.16
C PRO A 24 -94.19 12.50 -34.71
N HIS A 25 -93.94 11.57 -35.65
CA HIS A 25 -93.61 10.17 -35.36
C HIS A 25 -92.12 9.97 -34.95
N GLN A 26 -91.25 10.97 -35.17
CA GLN A 26 -89.82 10.90 -34.84
C GLN A 26 -89.48 11.45 -33.44
N TRP A 27 -90.44 12.04 -32.73
CA TRP A 27 -90.22 12.55 -31.36
C TRP A 27 -89.88 11.43 -30.36
N GLY A 28 -90.34 10.21 -30.61
CA GLY A 28 -89.99 9.03 -29.80
C GLY A 28 -88.53 8.62 -29.92
N THR A 29 -87.93 8.69 -31.11
CA THR A 29 -86.51 8.36 -31.31
C THR A 29 -85.61 9.47 -30.80
N ALA A 30 -85.99 10.74 -30.99
CA ALA A 30 -85.27 11.88 -30.43
C ALA A 30 -85.16 11.79 -28.90
N PHE A 31 -86.23 11.42 -28.18
CA PHE A 31 -86.18 11.19 -26.73
C PHE A 31 -85.15 10.13 -26.35
N TRP A 32 -85.14 8.97 -27.01
CA TRP A 32 -84.17 7.91 -26.74
C TRP A 32 -82.73 8.31 -27.09
N THR A 33 -82.52 9.06 -28.17
CA THR A 33 -81.20 9.62 -28.51
C THR A 33 -80.69 10.55 -27.41
N TRP A 34 -81.53 11.45 -26.87
CA TRP A 34 -81.16 12.30 -25.74
C TRP A 34 -80.91 11.52 -24.45
N VAL A 35 -81.69 10.48 -24.16
CA VAL A 35 -81.47 9.60 -23.01
C VAL A 35 -80.13 8.87 -23.10
N ILE A 36 -79.81 8.28 -24.25
CA ILE A 36 -78.54 7.59 -24.47
C ILE A 36 -77.37 8.59 -24.44
N PHE A 37 -77.54 9.76 -25.04
CA PHE A 37 -76.53 10.82 -25.01
C PHE A 37 -76.24 11.29 -23.58
N LEU A 38 -77.28 11.61 -22.80
CA LEU A 38 -77.17 12.02 -21.40
C LEU A 38 -76.64 10.90 -20.49
N ALA A 39 -76.94 9.64 -20.80
CA ALA A 39 -76.39 8.49 -20.08
C ALA A 39 -74.90 8.23 -20.45
N ALA A 40 -74.51 8.45 -21.70
CA ALA A 40 -73.14 8.27 -22.18
C ALA A 40 -72.20 9.41 -21.76
N LEU A 41 -72.71 10.63 -21.62
CA LEU A 41 -71.93 11.82 -21.25
C LEU A 41 -71.16 11.68 -19.92
N PRO A 42 -71.75 11.25 -18.79
CA PRO A 42 -71.01 11.03 -17.55
C PRO A 42 -70.03 9.86 -17.66
N LEU A 43 -70.35 8.83 -18.45
CA LEU A 43 -69.47 7.70 -18.69
C LEU A 43 -68.19 8.16 -19.42
N MET A 44 -68.34 8.98 -20.46
CA MET A 44 -67.21 9.53 -21.21
C MET A 44 -66.39 10.52 -20.38
N ILE A 45 -67.04 11.41 -19.62
CA ILE A 45 -66.33 12.41 -18.81
C ILE A 45 -65.46 11.71 -17.75
N LYS A 46 -66.03 10.73 -17.04
CA LYS A 46 -65.30 10.00 -15.99
C LYS A 46 -64.18 9.12 -16.57
N PHE A 47 -64.40 8.49 -17.72
CA PHE A 47 -63.46 7.54 -18.29
C PHE A 47 -62.32 8.19 -19.08
N VAL A 48 -62.53 9.38 -19.67
CA VAL A 48 -61.51 10.06 -20.49
C VAL A 48 -60.74 11.13 -19.70
N PHE A 49 -61.43 12.03 -18.99
CA PHE A 49 -60.73 13.11 -18.29
C PHE A 49 -59.95 12.62 -17.07
N GLY A 50 -60.40 11.54 -16.42
CA GLY A 50 -59.69 10.94 -15.29
C GLY A 50 -58.27 10.47 -15.64
N PRO A 51 -58.09 9.60 -16.64
CA PRO A 51 -56.76 9.16 -17.10
C PRO A 51 -55.88 10.31 -17.62
N ILE A 52 -56.44 11.29 -18.32
CA ILE A 52 -55.68 12.45 -18.84
C ILE A 52 -55.13 13.31 -17.69
N ALA A 53 -55.97 13.62 -16.69
CA ALA A 53 -55.54 14.37 -15.52
C ALA A 53 -54.46 13.62 -14.73
N ARG A 54 -54.59 12.30 -14.56
CA ARG A 54 -53.56 11.46 -13.92
C ARG A 54 -52.26 11.40 -14.71
N ALA A 55 -52.34 11.36 -16.04
CA ALA A 55 -51.16 11.38 -16.89
C ALA A 55 -50.40 12.70 -16.73
N LEU A 56 -51.10 13.84 -16.69
CA LEU A 56 -50.49 15.14 -16.49
C LEU A 56 -49.85 15.29 -15.10
N ASP A 57 -50.56 14.89 -14.04
CA ASP A 57 -50.01 14.88 -12.68
C ASP A 57 -48.78 13.95 -12.56
N SER A 58 -48.80 12.80 -13.25
CA SER A 58 -47.63 11.90 -13.29
C SER A 58 -46.42 12.50 -14.00
N LEU A 59 -46.63 13.35 -15.01
CA LEU A 59 -45.56 14.05 -15.71
C LEU A 59 -44.99 15.17 -14.83
N ASP A 60 -45.84 15.97 -14.20
CA ASP A 60 -45.41 17.03 -13.27
C ASP A 60 -44.61 16.43 -12.10
N GLN A 61 -45.09 15.32 -11.53
CA GLN A 61 -44.37 14.61 -10.46
C GLN A 61 -43.03 14.04 -10.95
N LYS A 62 -42.96 13.48 -12.16
CA LYS A 62 -41.70 13.00 -12.74
C LYS A 62 -40.71 14.14 -12.94
N VAL A 63 -41.14 15.25 -13.55
CA VAL A 63 -40.27 16.42 -13.78
C VAL A 63 -39.76 16.99 -12.46
N GLN A 64 -40.63 17.14 -11.46
CA GLN A 64 -40.20 17.59 -10.14
C GLN A 64 -39.24 16.62 -9.47
N LYS A 65 -39.47 15.31 -9.60
CA LYS A 65 -38.59 14.28 -9.06
C LYS A 65 -37.22 14.33 -9.74
N ASP A 66 -37.19 14.33 -11.06
CA ASP A 66 -35.95 14.38 -11.85
C ASP A 66 -35.17 15.66 -11.58
N ALA A 67 -35.85 16.80 -11.43
CA ALA A 67 -35.21 18.07 -11.06
C ALA A 67 -34.58 18.02 -9.66
N ARG A 68 -35.31 17.46 -8.66
CA ARG A 68 -34.77 17.28 -7.30
C ARG A 68 -33.61 16.29 -7.26
N GLU A 69 -33.68 15.22 -8.04
CA GLU A 69 -32.59 14.25 -8.15
C GLU A 69 -31.36 14.87 -8.82
N ALA A 70 -31.53 15.67 -9.86
CA ALA A 70 -30.44 16.40 -10.49
C ALA A 70 -29.80 17.43 -9.55
N GLU A 71 -30.59 18.15 -8.76
CA GLU A 71 -30.09 19.09 -7.75
C GLU A 71 -29.30 18.36 -6.66
N ARG A 72 -29.83 17.26 -6.12
CA ARG A 72 -29.13 16.42 -5.14
C ARG A 72 -27.83 15.86 -5.69
N ALA A 73 -27.83 15.34 -6.91
CA ALA A 73 -26.63 14.82 -7.56
C ALA A 73 -25.57 15.91 -7.74
N ARG A 74 -25.98 17.15 -8.05
CA ARG A 74 -25.06 18.30 -8.10
C ARG A 74 -24.50 18.65 -6.74
N GLU A 75 -25.34 18.72 -5.70
CA GLU A 75 -24.87 18.99 -4.34
C GLU A 75 -23.91 17.90 -3.83
N GLU A 76 -24.21 16.63 -4.07
CA GLU A 76 -23.36 15.50 -3.71
C GLU A 76 -22.03 15.54 -4.47
N ALA A 77 -22.05 15.87 -5.76
CA ALA A 77 -20.83 16.02 -6.55
C ALA A 77 -19.95 17.18 -6.04
N GLU A 78 -20.55 18.32 -5.69
CA GLU A 78 -19.82 19.47 -5.13
C GLU A 78 -19.27 19.16 -3.73
N LYS A 79 -20.03 18.45 -2.89
CA LYS A 79 -19.55 17.96 -1.58
C LYS A 79 -18.38 17.00 -1.75
N ALA A 80 -18.50 16.01 -2.63
CA ALA A 80 -17.44 15.05 -2.89
C ALA A 80 -16.17 15.74 -3.44
N ARG A 81 -16.32 16.73 -4.33
CA ARG A 81 -15.19 17.55 -4.81
C ARG A 81 -14.53 18.33 -3.69
N ALA A 82 -15.30 18.96 -2.81
CA ALA A 82 -14.78 19.69 -1.66
C ALA A 82 -14.06 18.76 -0.67
N GLU A 83 -14.56 17.55 -0.43
CA GLU A 83 -13.92 16.54 0.40
C GLU A 83 -12.60 16.06 -0.20
N ILE A 84 -12.59 15.72 -1.50
CA ILE A 84 -11.37 15.33 -2.23
C ILE A 84 -10.33 16.47 -2.18
N GLN A 85 -10.74 17.72 -2.40
CA GLN A 85 -9.83 18.85 -2.35
C GLN A 85 -9.21 19.02 -0.96
N LYS A 86 -10.01 18.90 0.11
CA LYS A 86 -9.51 18.93 1.49
C LYS A 86 -8.56 17.76 1.77
N GLU A 87 -8.88 16.57 1.26
CA GLU A 87 -8.02 15.40 1.42
C GLU A 87 -6.68 15.59 0.70
N LEU A 88 -6.68 16.12 -0.53
CA LEU A 88 -5.47 16.44 -1.30
C LEU A 88 -4.59 17.48 -0.60
N GLU A 89 -5.20 18.50 -0.01
CA GLU A 89 -4.47 19.50 0.80
C GLU A 89 -3.87 18.85 2.06
N GLY A 90 -4.63 17.98 2.73
CA GLY A 90 -4.15 17.20 3.87
C GLY A 90 -3.02 16.23 3.50
N LEU A 91 -3.07 15.62 2.32
CA LEU A 91 -2.02 14.71 1.82
C LEU A 91 -0.70 15.44 1.62
N LYS A 92 -0.68 16.63 1.02
CA LYS A 92 0.56 17.41 0.85
C LYS A 92 1.21 17.74 2.19
N ALA A 93 0.42 18.17 3.18
CA ALA A 93 0.94 18.45 4.52
C ALA A 93 1.50 17.19 5.20
N ARG A 94 0.84 16.04 5.01
CA ARG A 94 1.32 14.75 5.51
C ARG A 94 2.60 14.29 4.81
N GLU A 95 2.72 14.47 3.49
CA GLU A 95 3.91 14.16 2.72
C GLU A 95 5.11 15.00 3.19
N GLU A 96 4.93 16.30 3.35
CA GLU A 96 5.98 17.20 3.87
C GLU A 96 6.41 16.79 5.28
N ALA A 97 5.45 16.47 6.17
CA ALA A 97 5.74 15.99 7.51
C ALA A 97 6.49 14.65 7.49
N MET A 98 6.08 13.71 6.64
CA MET A 98 6.73 12.40 6.50
C MET A 98 8.16 12.54 5.96
N LEU A 99 8.39 13.42 4.98
CA LEU A 99 9.71 13.71 4.45
C LEU A 99 10.61 14.38 5.49
N ALA A 100 10.07 15.32 6.28
CA ALA A 100 10.80 15.95 7.37
C ALA A 100 11.19 14.94 8.46
N GLU A 101 10.27 14.07 8.86
CA GLU A 101 10.54 13.01 9.84
C GLU A 101 11.58 12.00 9.32
N ALA A 102 11.48 11.60 8.05
CA ALA A 102 12.45 10.69 7.42
C ALA A 102 13.85 11.30 7.39
N ARG A 103 13.98 12.59 7.04
CA ARG A 103 15.26 13.32 7.07
C ARG A 103 15.82 13.40 8.49
N ALA A 104 15.00 13.77 9.47
CA ALA A 104 15.42 13.84 10.86
C ALA A 104 15.92 12.48 11.39
N LYS A 105 15.20 11.39 11.06
CA LYS A 105 15.62 10.02 11.41
C LYS A 105 16.93 9.62 10.71
N ALA A 106 17.07 9.94 9.43
CA ALA A 106 18.29 9.67 8.67
C ALA A 106 19.50 10.41 9.25
N ASP A 107 19.34 11.69 9.60
CA ASP A 107 20.40 12.49 10.22
C ASP A 107 20.77 11.96 11.61
N ALA A 108 19.78 11.59 12.43
CA ALA A 108 20.01 10.98 13.73
C ALA A 108 20.77 9.64 13.61
N LEU A 109 20.35 8.78 12.67
CA LEU A 109 20.99 7.50 12.43
C LEU A 109 22.42 7.67 11.89
N ALA A 110 22.64 8.63 10.98
CA ALA A 110 23.97 8.95 10.46
C ALA A 110 24.91 9.40 11.58
N ARG A 111 24.44 10.27 12.49
CA ARG A 111 25.22 10.69 13.66
C ARG A 111 25.50 9.51 14.59
N GLU A 112 24.51 8.68 14.89
CA GLU A 112 24.69 7.51 15.74
C GLU A 112 25.71 6.52 15.16
N LEU A 113 25.63 6.25 13.85
CA LEU A 113 26.57 5.38 13.15
C LEU A 113 27.98 5.96 13.13
N GLN A 114 28.14 7.26 12.94
CA GLN A 114 29.44 7.93 13.01
C GLN A 114 30.06 7.82 14.40
N GLU A 115 29.27 8.07 15.45
CA GLU A 115 29.76 7.97 16.83
C GLU A 115 30.11 6.52 17.20
N LYS A 116 29.28 5.54 16.80
CA LYS A 116 29.61 4.11 16.97
C LYS A 116 30.87 3.73 16.21
N ALA A 117 31.03 4.17 14.97
CA ALA A 117 32.21 3.89 14.16
C ALA A 117 33.49 4.48 14.76
N LYS A 118 33.44 5.71 15.29
CA LYS A 118 34.56 6.32 16.02
C LYS A 118 34.91 5.52 17.29
N ALA A 119 33.91 5.19 18.11
CA ALA A 119 34.12 4.41 19.32
C ALA A 119 34.71 3.02 19.02
N ASP A 120 34.24 2.36 17.97
CA ASP A 120 34.79 1.07 17.53
C ASP A 120 36.20 1.19 16.98
N ALA A 121 36.50 2.25 16.24
CA ALA A 121 37.85 2.53 15.75
C ALA A 121 38.83 2.78 16.90
N GLU A 122 38.44 3.56 17.91
CA GLU A 122 39.24 3.80 19.12
C GLU A 122 39.48 2.50 19.89
N ARG A 123 38.44 1.68 20.11
CA ARG A 123 38.57 0.36 20.75
C ARG A 123 39.49 -0.57 19.97
N ARG A 124 39.42 -0.56 18.64
CA ARG A 124 40.31 -1.36 17.78
C ARG A 124 41.76 -0.88 17.90
N LEU A 125 41.99 0.43 17.89
CA LEU A 125 43.32 1.03 18.08
C LEU A 125 43.91 0.69 19.44
N GLU A 126 43.11 0.77 20.50
CA GLU A 126 43.55 0.43 21.85
C GLU A 126 43.94 -1.06 21.95
N ARG A 127 43.11 -1.96 21.42
CA ARG A 127 43.43 -3.40 21.35
C ARG A 127 44.68 -3.67 20.52
N ALA A 128 44.84 -3.00 19.38
CA ALA A 128 46.02 -3.15 18.54
C ALA A 128 47.29 -2.68 19.27
N ARG A 129 47.24 -1.54 19.97
CA ARG A 129 48.36 -1.06 20.79
C ARG A 129 48.70 -2.03 21.92
N ALA A 130 47.70 -2.57 22.60
CA ALA A 130 47.91 -3.56 23.66
C ALA A 130 48.55 -4.85 23.12
N ALA A 131 48.09 -5.34 21.96
CA ALA A 131 48.68 -6.49 21.27
C ALA A 131 50.13 -6.22 20.84
N ILE A 132 50.41 -5.04 20.27
CA ILE A 132 51.78 -4.64 19.89
C ILE A 132 52.71 -4.62 21.10
N GLU A 133 52.28 -4.05 22.23
CA GLU A 133 53.08 -4.04 23.46
C GLU A 133 53.32 -5.45 24.00
N GLN A 134 52.31 -6.32 23.94
CA GLN A 134 52.47 -7.73 24.33
C GLN A 134 53.48 -8.46 23.43
N GLU A 135 53.36 -8.32 22.11
CA GLU A 135 54.27 -8.95 21.15
C GLU A 135 55.69 -8.39 21.25
N LYS A 136 55.85 -7.09 21.50
CA LYS A 136 57.16 -6.47 21.76
C LYS A 136 57.82 -7.07 23.00
N ARG A 137 57.06 -7.28 24.08
CA ARG A 137 57.57 -7.94 25.30
C ARG A 137 57.98 -9.39 25.03
N LYS A 138 57.20 -10.14 24.25
CA LYS A 138 57.56 -11.51 23.83
C LYS A 138 58.86 -11.51 23.00
N ALA A 139 58.94 -10.68 21.97
CA ALA A 139 60.13 -10.56 21.14
C ALA A 139 61.39 -10.20 21.96
N LEU A 140 61.28 -9.26 22.91
CA LEU A 140 62.39 -8.93 23.82
C LEU A 140 62.77 -10.07 24.76
N SER A 141 61.84 -10.96 25.11
CA SER A 141 62.12 -12.15 25.91
C SER A 141 62.82 -13.23 25.07
N GLU A 142 62.37 -13.43 23.83
CA GLU A 142 62.98 -14.37 22.87
C GLU A 142 64.41 -13.95 22.53
N ILE A 143 64.64 -12.66 22.22
CA ILE A 143 65.98 -12.14 21.97
C ILE A 143 66.89 -12.36 23.18
N ARG A 144 66.40 -12.15 24.41
CA ARG A 144 67.18 -12.41 25.62
C ARG A 144 67.56 -13.89 25.75
N ALA A 145 66.62 -14.78 25.50
CA ALA A 145 66.89 -16.22 25.54
C ALA A 145 67.95 -16.62 24.49
N GLU A 146 67.84 -16.08 23.27
CA GLU A 146 68.80 -16.35 22.19
C GLU A 146 70.20 -15.79 22.48
N VAL A 147 70.28 -14.60 23.09
CA VAL A 147 71.56 -14.01 23.52
C VAL A 147 72.20 -14.84 24.64
N VAL A 148 71.41 -15.33 25.60
CA VAL A 148 71.93 -16.21 26.67
C VAL A 148 72.47 -17.51 26.07
N ASP A 149 71.73 -18.15 25.18
CA ASP A 149 72.16 -19.37 24.50
C ASP A 149 73.45 -19.15 23.67
N LEU A 150 73.52 -18.06 22.91
CA LEU A 150 74.73 -17.69 22.15
C LEU A 150 75.92 -17.44 23.08
N THR A 151 75.70 -16.80 24.23
CA THR A 151 76.76 -16.53 25.22
C THR A 151 77.27 -17.83 25.85
N ILE A 152 76.39 -18.77 26.19
CA ILE A 152 76.76 -20.10 26.71
C ILE A 152 77.57 -20.86 25.67
N ARG A 153 77.14 -20.87 24.41
CA ARG A 153 77.88 -21.51 23.30
C ARG A 153 79.25 -20.88 23.09
N ALA A 154 79.36 -19.55 23.14
CA ALA A 154 80.63 -18.84 23.01
C ALA A 154 81.57 -19.14 24.19
N ALA A 155 81.07 -19.11 25.43
CA ALA A 155 81.84 -19.44 26.63
C ALA A 155 82.32 -20.90 26.60
N GLY A 156 81.46 -21.83 26.19
CA GLY A 156 81.83 -23.25 26.00
C GLY A 156 82.97 -23.43 25.00
N LYS A 157 82.94 -22.71 23.87
CA LYS A 157 83.97 -22.77 22.83
C LYS A 157 85.31 -22.15 23.26
N VAL A 158 85.28 -21.11 24.10
CA VAL A 158 86.50 -20.53 24.71
C VAL A 158 87.09 -21.51 25.72
N LEU A 159 86.24 -22.10 26.59
CA LEU A 159 86.67 -23.07 27.57
C LEU A 159 87.25 -24.34 26.93
N GLU A 160 86.61 -24.86 25.88
CA GLU A 160 87.11 -25.99 25.08
C GLU A 160 88.53 -25.71 24.53
N LYS A 161 88.78 -24.48 24.08
CA LYS A 161 90.07 -24.05 23.53
C LYS A 161 91.15 -23.84 24.60
N ASP A 162 90.78 -23.38 25.80
CA ASP A 162 91.71 -23.23 26.93
C ASP A 162 92.00 -24.56 27.66
N VAL A 163 91.09 -25.54 27.56
CA VAL A 163 91.21 -26.86 28.21
C VAL A 163 92.14 -27.81 27.46
N ASP A 164 92.47 -27.55 26.18
CA ASP A 164 93.15 -28.50 25.29
C ASP A 164 94.65 -28.71 25.58
N ASP A 165 95.37 -27.76 26.21
CA ASP A 165 96.82 -27.91 26.41
C ASP A 165 97.31 -27.91 27.87
N LYS A 166 96.61 -27.26 28.80
CA LYS A 166 97.08 -27.11 30.20
C LYS A 166 96.25 -27.85 31.25
N VAL A 167 94.95 -28.03 31.01
CA VAL A 167 94.04 -28.60 32.03
C VAL A 167 94.05 -30.13 32.01
N HIS A 168 94.27 -30.75 30.85
CA HIS A 168 94.26 -32.21 30.73
C HIS A 168 95.35 -32.90 31.57
N ARG A 169 96.49 -32.23 31.82
CA ARG A 169 97.58 -32.79 32.64
C ARG A 169 97.35 -32.63 34.15
N SER A 170 96.83 -31.48 34.60
CA SER A 170 96.53 -31.25 36.01
C SER A 170 95.27 -31.96 36.51
N PHE A 171 94.29 -32.22 35.63
CA PHE A 171 93.08 -32.97 35.99
C PHE A 171 93.34 -34.48 36.15
N VAL A 172 94.26 -35.04 35.34
CA VAL A 172 94.70 -36.44 35.49
C VAL A 172 95.56 -36.60 36.76
N GLU A 173 96.42 -35.63 37.08
CA GLU A 173 97.18 -35.65 38.34
C GLU A 173 96.29 -35.48 39.59
N GLY A 174 95.23 -34.67 39.50
CA GLY A 174 94.25 -34.51 40.59
C GLY A 174 93.38 -35.75 40.85
N LEU A 175 92.93 -36.45 39.80
CA LEU A 175 92.15 -37.69 39.95
C LEU A 175 93.01 -38.88 40.40
N VAL A 176 94.30 -38.91 40.04
CA VAL A 176 95.25 -39.90 40.58
C VAL A 176 95.63 -39.59 42.02
N GLY A 177 95.62 -38.32 42.44
CA GLY A 177 95.88 -37.90 43.81
C GLY A 177 94.75 -38.18 44.81
N GLU A 178 93.50 -38.27 44.35
CA GLU A 178 92.33 -38.52 45.22
C GLU A 178 91.85 -39.99 45.22
N ALA A 179 92.36 -40.83 44.30
CA ALA A 179 92.00 -42.24 44.17
C ALA A 179 93.07 -43.25 44.66
N GLY A 180 94.03 -42.84 45.49
CA GLY A 180 94.81 -43.81 46.28
C GLY A 180 95.87 -43.17 47.19
N PRO A 181 96.26 -43.82 48.30
CA PRO A 181 95.70 -44.98 48.99
C PRO A 181 95.33 -44.67 50.47
N GLU A 182 94.06 -44.82 50.84
CA GLU A 182 93.69 -45.05 52.25
C GLU A 182 93.50 -46.57 52.41
N GLY A 183 94.23 -47.17 53.36
CA GLY A 183 94.30 -48.61 53.59
C GLY A 183 93.06 -49.23 54.23
#